data_AF-A0A3M0L3D9-F1
#
_entry.id   AF-A0A3M0L3D9-F1
#
_cell.length_a   1.000
_cell.length_b   1.000
_cell.length_c   1.000
_cell.angle_alpha   90.00
_cell.angle_beta   90.00
_cell.angle_gamma   90.00
#
_symmetry.space_group_name_H-M   'P 1'
#
loop_
_entity.id
_entity.type
_entity.pdbx_description
1 polymer ?
#
loop_
_entity_poly.entity_id
_entity_poly.type
_entity_poly.pdbx_seq_one_letter_code
_entity_poly.pdbx_strand_id
1 'polypeptide(L)'
;MERGGREEKDSGAGDGSGAKADEKQLRELAGAQPGEKEAQGGPSQSLQLPDRRVQPGLEEKTVLSKKEKMKLRKERWLQKIESVKMAKQKQKAEAKRKATPVVGDMQPLMEALPELSYLTTSGRERKPLKSHIKAKAEPADFCLMKQAQKYQLLGEEVARFHEVITDPEYRANPLLAISKHLSKRLRQGEGGEPL
;
A
#
# COMPACT_ATOMS: atom_id res chain seq x y z
N MET A 1 -17.40 -33.40 -48.55
CA MET A 1 -16.43 -33.87 -47.54
C MET A 1 -16.34 -32.75 -46.51
N GLU A 2 -17.29 -32.56 -45.60
CA GLU A 2 -17.68 -33.42 -44.47
C GLU A 2 -16.50 -33.96 -43.64
N ARG A 3 -16.35 -33.34 -42.45
CA ARG A 3 -16.09 -33.87 -41.09
C ARG A 3 -15.81 -32.62 -40.23
N GLY A 4 -16.66 -32.20 -39.28
CA GLY A 4 -17.18 -32.97 -38.14
C GLY A 4 -16.16 -32.86 -37.00
N GLY A 5 -16.39 -32.04 -35.98
CA GLY A 5 -16.62 -32.60 -34.64
C GLY A 5 -16.26 -31.60 -33.55
N ARG A 6 -17.22 -31.45 -32.62
CA ARG A 6 -17.23 -30.65 -31.40
C ARG A 6 -16.81 -31.57 -30.25
N GLU A 7 -15.99 -31.11 -29.30
CA GLU A 7 -16.01 -31.64 -27.94
C GLU A 7 -15.55 -30.59 -26.93
N GLU A 8 -16.45 -30.29 -25.99
CA GLU A 8 -16.17 -29.60 -24.73
C GLU A 8 -15.25 -30.48 -23.87
N LYS A 9 -14.41 -29.86 -23.05
CA LYS A 9 -14.31 -30.29 -21.65
C LYS A 9 -13.85 -29.16 -20.74
N ASP A 10 -14.61 -29.13 -19.65
CA ASP A 10 -14.62 -28.26 -18.51
C ASP A 10 -13.44 -28.51 -17.56
N SER A 11 -13.36 -27.67 -16.53
CA SER A 11 -12.74 -27.91 -15.22
C SER A 11 -11.23 -27.75 -15.03
N GLY A 12 -10.85 -27.02 -13.98
CA GLY A 12 -9.50 -27.11 -13.41
C GLY A 12 -9.02 -25.90 -12.62
N ALA A 13 -9.70 -25.57 -11.52
CA ALA A 13 -9.20 -24.66 -10.49
C ALA A 13 -8.07 -25.31 -9.64
N GLY A 14 -7.23 -24.46 -9.04
CA GLY A 14 -6.24 -24.82 -8.01
C GLY A 14 -4.78 -24.66 -8.52
N ASP A 15 -3.82 -24.09 -7.82
CA ASP A 15 -3.69 -23.92 -6.37
C ASP A 15 -2.74 -22.74 -6.10
N GLY A 16 -3.25 -21.73 -5.40
CA GLY A 16 -2.43 -20.66 -4.84
C GLY A 16 -1.78 -21.18 -3.57
N SER A 17 -0.60 -21.79 -3.72
CA SER A 17 0.17 -22.32 -2.60
C SER A 17 0.63 -21.18 -1.69
N GLY A 18 0.39 -21.39 -0.40
CA GLY A 18 0.55 -20.41 0.65
C GLY A 18 1.99 -20.03 0.95
N ALA A 19 2.14 -18.81 1.41
CA ALA A 19 3.13 -18.48 2.44
C ALA A 19 2.36 -17.80 3.58
N LYS A 20 1.92 -18.62 4.54
CA LYS A 20 1.51 -18.17 5.88
C LYS A 20 2.76 -18.15 6.74
N ALA A 21 3.22 -16.96 7.09
CA ALA A 21 4.16 -16.64 8.16
C ALA A 21 4.07 -15.10 8.24
N ASP A 22 3.68 -14.40 9.29
CA ASP A 22 3.65 -14.68 10.72
C ASP A 22 2.60 -13.74 11.34
N GLU A 23 1.48 -14.28 11.82
CA GLU A 23 0.46 -13.51 12.56
C GLU A 23 0.30 -14.10 13.98
N LYS A 24 1.43 -14.38 14.66
CA LYS A 24 1.40 -14.98 16.00
C LYS A 24 2.38 -14.38 17.02
N GLN A 25 2.83 -13.13 16.84
CA GLN A 25 3.73 -12.48 17.81
C GLN A 25 3.38 -11.04 18.22
N LEU A 26 2.12 -10.61 18.14
CA LEU A 26 1.68 -9.31 18.70
C LEU A 26 0.48 -9.44 19.67
N ARG A 27 0.46 -10.52 20.44
CA ARG A 27 -0.48 -10.71 21.57
C ARG A 27 0.26 -11.14 22.83
N GLU A 28 1.23 -10.35 23.26
CA GLU A 28 1.86 -10.53 24.56
C GLU A 28 2.50 -9.21 25.01
N LEU A 29 1.69 -8.27 25.50
CA LEU A 29 2.05 -7.19 26.46
C LEU A 29 0.78 -6.38 26.80
N ALA A 30 -0.19 -7.01 27.46
CA ALA A 30 -1.31 -6.30 28.09
C ALA A 30 -1.72 -7.03 29.36
N GLY A 31 -0.80 -7.05 30.32
CA GLY A 31 -1.03 -7.53 31.68
C GLY A 31 -0.30 -6.63 32.65
N ALA A 32 -0.91 -5.52 33.07
CA ALA A 32 -0.56 -4.79 34.28
C ALA A 32 -1.75 -3.93 34.72
N GLN A 33 -2.18 -4.18 35.96
CA GLN A 33 -3.30 -3.56 36.66
C GLN A 33 -3.08 -2.06 36.93
N PRO A 34 -4.15 -1.25 37.04
CA PRO A 34 -4.08 0.12 37.52
C PRO A 34 -4.07 0.17 39.06
N GLY A 35 -3.12 0.93 39.61
CA GLY A 35 -3.04 1.26 41.02
C GLY A 35 -4.11 2.27 41.43
N GLU A 36 -4.82 1.90 42.48
CA GLU A 36 -5.81 2.66 43.24
C GLU A 36 -5.13 3.84 43.95
N LYS A 37 -5.71 5.05 43.91
CA LYS A 37 -5.70 6.00 45.04
C LYS A 37 -6.98 6.83 45.08
N GLU A 38 -7.70 6.62 46.18
CA GLU A 38 -8.81 7.43 46.69
C GLU A 38 -8.42 8.91 46.86
N ALA A 39 -9.41 9.79 46.66
CA ALA A 39 -9.55 11.00 47.45
C ALA A 39 -11.05 11.27 47.65
N GLN A 40 -11.44 11.28 48.93
CA GLN A 40 -12.78 11.55 49.45
C GLN A 40 -13.13 13.05 49.41
N GLY A 41 -14.42 13.35 49.27
CA GLY A 41 -15.00 14.68 49.56
C GLY A 41 -16.37 14.88 48.90
N GLY A 42 -17.46 14.75 49.68
CA GLY A 42 -18.87 14.87 49.24
C GLY A 42 -19.34 16.31 48.93
N PRO A 43 -20.66 16.63 48.92
CA PRO A 43 -21.81 15.88 49.44
C PRO A 43 -22.96 15.62 48.43
N SER A 44 -23.85 14.71 48.84
CA SER A 44 -25.13 14.37 48.22
C SER A 44 -25.98 15.58 47.85
N GLN A 45 -26.36 15.67 46.58
CA GLN A 45 -27.66 16.23 46.18
C GLN A 45 -28.33 15.28 45.21
N SER A 46 -29.43 14.72 45.68
CA SER A 46 -30.43 14.01 44.91
C SER A 46 -30.99 14.92 43.80
N LEU A 47 -30.71 14.58 42.55
CA LEU A 47 -31.50 15.04 41.41
C LEU A 47 -31.82 13.82 40.55
N GLN A 48 -33.11 13.69 40.29
CA GLN A 48 -33.69 12.61 39.51
C GLN A 48 -33.04 12.51 38.12
N LEU A 49 -32.95 11.28 37.61
CA LEU A 49 -32.49 10.90 36.27
C LEU A 49 -32.97 11.84 35.16
N PRO A 50 -32.20 11.90 34.06
CA PRO A 50 -32.75 11.24 32.89
C PRO A 50 -31.77 10.21 32.31
N ASP A 51 -32.26 8.98 32.25
CA ASP A 51 -31.96 8.05 31.18
C ASP A 51 -32.15 8.76 29.83
N ARG A 52 -31.05 9.06 29.13
CA ARG A 52 -31.07 9.48 27.72
C ARG A 52 -29.69 9.31 27.09
N ARG A 53 -29.35 8.07 26.72
CA ARG A 53 -28.56 7.90 25.51
C ARG A 53 -29.39 8.49 24.37
N VAL A 54 -28.89 9.58 23.80
CA VAL A 54 -29.44 10.19 22.59
C VAL A 54 -29.34 9.16 21.48
N GLN A 55 -30.44 8.43 21.26
CA GLN A 55 -30.67 7.70 20.02
C GLN A 55 -31.03 8.74 18.96
N PRO A 56 -30.26 8.88 17.86
CA PRO A 56 -30.78 9.51 16.67
C PRO A 56 -31.73 8.51 16.03
N GLY A 57 -33.03 8.72 16.21
CA GLY A 57 -34.05 7.87 15.59
C GLY A 57 -35.35 7.89 16.35
N LEU A 58 -36.12 8.95 16.13
CA LEU A 58 -37.57 8.95 16.27
C LEU A 58 -38.15 7.88 15.33
N GLU A 59 -38.11 6.62 15.74
CA GLU A 59 -38.94 5.59 15.12
C GLU A 59 -40.05 5.32 16.12
N GLU A 60 -41.08 6.17 16.05
CA GLU A 60 -42.41 5.81 16.51
C GLU A 60 -42.65 4.36 16.08
N LYS A 61 -43.10 3.52 17.02
CA LYS A 61 -43.35 2.09 16.80
C LYS A 61 -44.56 1.92 15.87
N THR A 62 -44.46 2.43 14.66
CA THR A 62 -45.32 2.06 13.55
C THR A 62 -45.12 0.56 13.39
N VAL A 63 -46.23 -0.18 13.36
CA VAL A 63 -46.19 -1.61 13.09
C VAL A 63 -45.76 -1.75 11.64
N LEU A 64 -44.45 -1.74 11.42
CA LEU A 64 -43.85 -1.75 10.08
C LEU A 64 -44.35 -2.97 9.32
N SER A 65 -44.73 -2.74 8.08
CA SER A 65 -45.13 -3.79 7.16
C SER A 65 -43.98 -4.79 6.98
N LYS A 66 -44.29 -6.06 6.71
CA LYS A 66 -43.30 -7.10 6.42
C LYS A 66 -42.30 -6.66 5.34
N LYS A 67 -42.76 -5.88 4.35
CA LYS A 67 -41.93 -5.31 3.28
C LYS A 67 -40.89 -4.32 3.81
N GLU A 68 -41.28 -3.45 4.74
CA GLU A 68 -40.39 -2.45 5.35
C GLU A 68 -39.39 -3.12 6.29
N LYS A 69 -39.82 -4.10 7.08
CA LYS A 69 -38.93 -4.91 7.93
C LYS A 69 -37.87 -5.64 7.11
N MET A 70 -38.25 -6.18 5.95
CA MET A 70 -37.30 -6.86 5.06
C MET A 70 -36.29 -5.87 4.44
N LYS A 71 -36.74 -4.68 4.02
CA LYS A 71 -35.85 -3.62 3.55
C LYS A 71 -34.88 -3.18 4.65
N LEU A 72 -35.37 -2.92 5.86
CA LEU A 72 -34.54 -2.52 6.99
C LEU A 72 -33.50 -3.58 7.35
N ARG A 73 -33.86 -4.87 7.26
CA ARG A 73 -32.90 -5.96 7.48
C ARG A 73 -31.79 -5.96 6.43
N LYS A 74 -32.13 -5.77 5.16
CA LYS A 74 -31.16 -5.66 4.06
C LYS A 74 -30.26 -4.44 4.25
N GLU A 75 -30.84 -3.30 4.59
CA GLU A 75 -30.12 -2.04 4.81
C GLU A 75 -29.13 -2.15 5.96
N ARG A 76 -29.57 -2.66 7.11
CA ARG A 76 -28.70 -2.91 8.27
C ARG A 76 -27.56 -3.87 7.94
N TRP A 77 -27.80 -4.86 7.08
CA TRP A 77 -26.74 -5.77 6.64
C TRP A 77 -25.74 -5.06 5.71
N LEU A 78 -26.21 -4.30 4.72
CA LEU A 78 -25.34 -3.51 3.83
C LEU A 78 -24.49 -2.52 4.62
N GLN A 79 -25.11 -1.77 5.54
CA GLN A 79 -24.42 -0.84 6.42
C GLN A 79 -23.33 -1.53 7.26
N LYS A 80 -23.59 -2.76 7.74
CA LYS A 80 -22.58 -3.56 8.46
C LYS A 80 -21.42 -3.96 7.55
N ILE A 81 -21.69 -4.38 6.31
CA ILE A 81 -20.65 -4.72 5.32
C ILE A 81 -19.78 -3.48 5.02
N GLU A 82 -20.41 -2.35 4.75
CA GLU A 82 -19.73 -1.08 4.46
C GLU A 82 -18.87 -0.62 5.64
N SER A 83 -19.40 -0.67 6.85
CA SER A 83 -18.65 -0.32 8.08
C SER A 83 -17.37 -1.15 8.21
N VAL A 84 -17.44 -2.46 7.93
CA VAL A 84 -16.27 -3.34 7.96
C VAL A 84 -15.27 -3.00 6.85
N LYS A 85 -15.75 -2.69 5.64
CA LYS A 85 -14.88 -2.27 4.52
C LYS A 85 -14.15 -0.98 4.85
N MET A 86 -14.87 0.03 5.35
CA MET A 86 -14.31 1.33 5.73
C MET A 86 -13.29 1.18 6.86
N ALA A 87 -13.57 0.37 7.88
CA ALA A 87 -12.61 0.10 8.95
C ALA A 87 -11.31 -0.54 8.44
N LYS A 88 -11.41 -1.56 7.57
CA LYS A 88 -10.23 -2.20 6.95
C LYS A 88 -9.45 -1.23 6.06
N GLN A 89 -10.13 -0.37 5.30
CA GLN A 89 -9.48 0.63 4.47
C GLN A 89 -8.74 1.67 5.32
N LYS A 90 -9.36 2.15 6.41
CA LYS A 90 -8.72 3.05 7.37
C LYS A 90 -7.46 2.42 7.98
N GLN A 91 -7.54 1.17 8.45
CA GLN A 91 -6.38 0.45 9.00
C GLN A 91 -5.24 0.30 7.99
N LYS A 92 -5.54 -0.04 6.73
CA LYS A 92 -4.53 -0.15 5.67
C LYS A 92 -3.90 1.20 5.35
N ALA A 93 -4.69 2.27 5.33
CA ALA A 93 -4.19 3.62 5.10
C ALA A 93 -3.29 4.08 6.25
N GLU A 94 -3.70 3.86 7.50
CA GLU A 94 -2.91 4.13 8.70
C GLU A 94 -1.59 3.37 8.71
N ALA A 95 -1.58 2.07 8.42
CA ALA A 95 -0.35 1.27 8.35
C ALA A 95 0.63 1.82 7.31
N LYS A 96 0.13 2.25 6.14
CA LYS A 96 0.96 2.89 5.11
C LYS A 96 1.55 4.23 5.55
N ARG A 97 0.76 5.04 6.27
CA ARG A 97 1.20 6.35 6.79
C ARG A 97 2.21 6.21 7.92
N LYS A 98 2.04 5.23 8.80
CA LYS A 98 3.03 4.89 9.85
C LYS A 98 4.35 4.37 9.28
N ALA A 99 4.31 3.73 8.11
CA ALA A 99 5.48 3.18 7.43
C ALA A 99 6.29 4.22 6.62
N THR A 100 5.86 5.48 6.53
CA THR A 100 6.67 6.56 5.92
C THR A 100 7.49 7.27 7.00
N PRO A 101 8.78 6.95 7.18
CA PRO A 101 9.55 7.34 8.37
C PRO A 101 9.97 8.82 8.42
N VAL A 102 9.95 9.54 7.29
CA VAL A 102 10.54 10.89 7.21
C VAL A 102 9.56 12.01 7.56
N VAL A 103 8.25 11.73 7.64
CA VAL A 103 7.25 12.64 8.20
C VAL A 103 6.18 11.78 8.86
N GLY A 104 5.96 11.93 10.16
CA GLY A 104 4.93 11.17 10.89
C GLY A 104 3.53 11.31 10.26
N ASP A 105 2.58 10.47 10.68
CA ASP A 105 1.23 10.48 10.10
C ASP A 105 0.58 11.87 10.20
N MET A 106 0.30 12.50 9.05
CA MET A 106 -0.27 13.85 8.93
C MET A 106 -1.79 13.89 9.09
N GLN A 107 -2.45 12.74 9.20
CA GLN A 107 -3.91 12.67 9.19
C GLN A 107 -4.61 13.13 10.46
N PRO A 108 -4.06 12.94 11.67
CA PRO A 108 -4.62 13.54 12.89
C PRO A 108 -4.79 15.06 12.78
N LEU A 109 -3.87 15.74 12.05
CA LEU A 109 -3.96 17.19 11.82
C LEU A 109 -5.12 17.57 10.90
N MET A 110 -5.47 16.71 9.94
CA MET A 110 -6.59 16.96 9.02
C MET A 110 -7.94 16.66 9.67
N GLU A 111 -8.02 15.63 10.52
CA GLU A 111 -9.23 15.21 11.23
C GLU A 111 -9.60 16.16 12.38
N ALA A 112 -8.61 16.78 13.03
CA ALA A 112 -8.83 17.73 14.11
C ALA A 112 -9.36 19.12 13.64
N LEU A 113 -9.40 19.36 12.34
CA LEU A 113 -10.02 20.57 11.77
C LEU A 113 -11.52 20.32 11.56
N PRO A 114 -12.40 21.32 11.81
CA PRO A 114 -13.81 21.23 11.39
C PRO A 114 -13.89 20.83 9.91
N GLU A 115 -14.72 19.84 9.55
CA GLU A 115 -14.85 19.37 8.17
C GLU A 115 -15.23 20.55 7.24
N LEU A 116 -14.25 21.09 6.53
CA LEU A 116 -14.42 22.17 5.55
C LEU A 116 -15.03 21.65 4.23
N SER A 117 -16.07 20.81 4.30
CA SER A 117 -16.78 20.28 3.13
C SER A 117 -17.35 21.38 2.24
N TYR A 118 -17.72 22.52 2.85
CA TYR A 118 -18.22 23.72 2.17
C TYR A 118 -17.17 24.46 1.33
N LEU A 119 -15.87 24.27 1.58
CA LEU A 119 -14.78 24.92 0.83
C LEU A 119 -14.21 24.01 -0.27
N THR A 120 -14.37 22.69 -0.14
CA THR A 120 -13.86 21.73 -1.13
C THR A 120 -14.68 21.65 -2.41
N THR A 121 -15.92 22.18 -2.44
CA THR A 121 -16.73 22.23 -3.67
C THR A 121 -16.33 23.38 -4.61
N SER A 122 -15.50 24.34 -4.17
CA SER A 122 -15.02 25.45 -5.00
C SER A 122 -13.52 25.36 -5.36
N GLY A 123 -12.81 24.36 -4.85
CA GLY A 123 -11.38 24.16 -5.05
C GLY A 123 -11.04 23.28 -6.24
N ARG A 124 -11.22 23.82 -7.46
CA ARG A 124 -10.56 23.43 -8.73
C ARG A 124 -10.02 21.99 -8.78
N GLU A 125 -10.73 21.10 -9.48
CA GLU A 125 -10.18 19.83 -9.97
C GLU A 125 -8.82 20.09 -10.63
N ARG A 126 -7.74 19.86 -9.89
CA ARG A 126 -6.40 19.86 -10.46
C ARG A 126 -6.29 18.57 -11.25
N LYS A 127 -6.56 18.68 -12.55
CA LYS A 127 -6.23 17.67 -13.55
C LYS A 127 -4.85 17.12 -13.21
N PRO A 128 -4.66 15.79 -13.11
CA PRO A 128 -3.32 15.24 -12.97
C PRO A 128 -2.52 15.74 -14.17
N LEU A 129 -1.49 16.55 -13.91
CA LEU A 129 -0.53 16.91 -14.92
C LEU A 129 0.03 15.58 -15.42
N LYS A 130 -0.31 15.23 -16.65
CA LYS A 130 0.30 14.12 -17.38
C LYS A 130 1.78 14.46 -17.40
N SER A 131 2.53 13.92 -16.44
CA SER A 131 3.97 13.89 -16.49
C SER A 131 4.26 13.28 -17.85
N HIS A 132 4.80 14.08 -18.75
CA HIS A 132 5.33 13.59 -20.00
C HIS A 132 6.41 12.59 -19.60
N ILE A 133 6.03 11.31 -19.59
CA ILE A 133 6.94 10.19 -19.41
C ILE A 133 7.81 10.27 -20.65
N LYS A 134 8.93 10.98 -20.54
CA LYS A 134 10.10 10.77 -21.38
C LYS A 134 10.22 9.26 -21.52
N ALA A 135 10.30 8.77 -22.77
CA ALA A 135 10.42 7.35 -23.06
C ALA A 135 11.29 6.71 -21.98
N LYS A 136 10.71 5.78 -21.22
CA LYS A 136 11.42 5.16 -20.10
C LYS A 136 12.72 4.64 -20.68
N ALA A 137 13.84 5.28 -20.33
CA ALA A 137 15.13 4.63 -20.41
C ALA A 137 14.92 3.24 -19.80
N GLU A 138 15.46 2.23 -20.48
CA GLU A 138 15.34 0.84 -20.08
C GLU A 138 15.49 0.75 -18.55
N PRO A 139 14.58 0.09 -17.81
CA PRO A 139 14.53 0.21 -16.35
C PRO A 139 15.87 -0.15 -15.73
N ALA A 140 16.73 0.85 -15.49
CA ALA A 140 18.10 0.65 -15.04
C ALA A 140 18.18 -0.03 -13.67
N ASP A 141 17.06 0.00 -12.94
CA ASP A 141 16.89 -0.71 -11.67
C ASP A 141 16.63 -2.20 -11.91
N PHE A 142 17.64 -3.03 -11.64
CA PHE A 142 17.58 -4.49 -11.74
C PHE A 142 16.34 -5.10 -11.05
N CYS A 143 15.89 -4.53 -9.92
CA CYS A 143 14.70 -5.02 -9.20
C CYS A 143 13.38 -4.86 -9.98
N LEU A 144 13.31 -3.92 -10.92
CA LEU A 144 12.11 -3.63 -11.71
C LEU A 144 12.05 -4.40 -13.04
N MET A 145 13.17 -5.00 -13.47
CA MET A 145 13.29 -5.73 -14.72
C MET A 145 12.57 -7.09 -14.70
N LYS A 146 12.01 -7.49 -15.86
CA LYS A 146 11.52 -8.86 -16.06
C LYS A 146 12.68 -9.86 -16.05
N GLN A 147 12.42 -11.11 -15.68
CA GLN A 147 13.47 -12.13 -15.59
C GLN A 147 14.24 -12.35 -16.90
N ALA A 148 13.56 -12.31 -18.05
CA ALA A 148 14.22 -12.43 -19.36
C ALA A 148 15.19 -11.27 -19.64
N GLN A 149 14.81 -10.04 -19.25
CA GLN A 149 15.67 -8.86 -19.40
C GLN A 149 16.90 -8.95 -18.51
N LYS A 150 16.73 -9.43 -17.26
CA LYS A 150 17.86 -9.67 -16.35
C LYS A 150 18.89 -10.64 -16.94
N TYR A 151 18.43 -11.72 -17.56
CA TYR A 151 19.33 -12.69 -18.20
C TYR A 151 20.04 -12.10 -19.41
N GLN A 152 19.38 -11.26 -20.20
CA GLN A 152 20.01 -10.56 -21.33
C GLN A 152 21.10 -9.60 -20.84
N LEU A 153 20.78 -8.72 -19.88
CA LEU A 153 21.74 -7.79 -19.29
C LEU A 153 22.95 -8.52 -18.69
N LEU A 154 22.71 -9.60 -17.95
CA LEU A 154 23.79 -10.40 -17.37
C LEU A 154 24.64 -11.09 -18.45
N GLY A 155 24.00 -11.58 -19.53
CA GLY A 155 24.72 -12.17 -20.65
C GLY A 155 25.65 -11.16 -21.34
N GLU A 156 25.18 -9.93 -21.53
CA GLU A 156 25.99 -8.84 -22.06
C GLU A 156 27.14 -8.46 -21.12
N GLU A 157 26.90 -8.36 -19.81
CA GLU A 157 27.96 -8.10 -18.83
C GLU A 157 29.00 -9.23 -18.82
N VAL A 158 28.56 -10.49 -18.82
CA VAL A 158 29.45 -11.65 -18.89
C VAL A 158 30.31 -11.59 -20.16
N ALA A 159 29.74 -11.25 -21.31
CA ALA A 159 30.50 -11.05 -22.54
C ALA A 159 31.56 -9.94 -22.41
N ARG A 160 31.21 -8.78 -21.85
CA ARG A 160 32.15 -7.68 -21.57
C ARG A 160 33.29 -8.11 -20.64
N PHE A 161 32.98 -8.86 -19.58
CA PHE A 161 33.99 -9.38 -18.66
C PHE A 161 34.93 -10.38 -19.34
N HIS A 162 34.39 -11.25 -20.20
CA HIS A 162 35.21 -12.21 -20.94
C HIS A 162 36.20 -11.53 -21.87
N GLU A 163 35.82 -10.42 -22.51
CA GLU A 163 36.72 -9.61 -23.34
C GLU A 163 37.93 -9.13 -22.51
N VAL A 164 37.67 -8.46 -21.38
CA VAL A 164 38.72 -7.95 -20.48
C VAL A 164 39.60 -9.07 -19.93
N ILE A 165 39.01 -10.21 -19.56
CA ILE A 165 39.74 -11.36 -19.02
C ILE A 165 40.55 -12.06 -20.11
N THR A 166 40.18 -11.94 -21.39
CA THR A 166 40.94 -12.52 -22.50
C THR A 166 42.11 -11.62 -22.92
N ASP A 167 42.03 -10.32 -22.60
CA ASP A 167 43.08 -9.36 -22.94
C ASP A 167 44.43 -9.70 -22.28
N PRO A 168 45.52 -9.83 -23.08
CA PRO A 168 46.83 -10.17 -22.54
C PRO A 168 47.42 -9.06 -21.66
N GLU A 169 47.13 -7.78 -21.94
CA GLU A 169 47.56 -6.66 -21.08
C GLU A 169 46.95 -6.78 -19.67
N TYR A 170 45.66 -7.13 -19.59
CA TYR A 170 44.96 -7.32 -18.33
C TYR A 170 45.46 -8.56 -17.58
N ARG A 171 45.75 -9.64 -18.30
CA ARG A 171 46.34 -10.87 -17.72
C ARG A 171 47.74 -10.65 -17.15
N ALA A 172 48.57 -9.84 -17.82
CA ALA A 172 49.93 -9.55 -17.38
C ALA A 172 49.95 -8.62 -16.16
N ASN A 173 49.15 -7.55 -16.17
CA ASN A 173 49.05 -6.64 -15.02
C ASN A 173 47.65 -5.98 -14.94
N PRO A 174 46.73 -6.55 -14.14
CA PRO A 174 45.35 -6.07 -14.09
C PRO A 174 45.24 -4.67 -13.47
N LEU A 175 46.05 -4.36 -12.45
CA LEU A 175 45.99 -3.06 -11.76
C LEU A 175 46.41 -1.91 -12.68
N LEU A 176 47.43 -2.13 -13.51
CA LEU A 176 47.89 -1.14 -14.49
C LEU A 176 46.87 -0.96 -15.63
N ALA A 177 46.29 -2.05 -16.13
CA ALA A 177 45.26 -2.00 -17.16
C ALA A 177 44.03 -1.21 -16.68
N ILE A 178 43.57 -1.46 -15.44
CA ILE A 178 42.47 -0.73 -14.82
C ILE A 178 42.81 0.76 -14.66
N SER A 179 43.99 1.09 -14.12
CA SER A 179 44.37 2.50 -13.91
C SER A 179 44.51 3.28 -15.23
N LYS A 180 45.05 2.65 -16.29
CA LYS A 180 45.10 3.19 -17.66
C LYS A 180 43.71 3.46 -18.22
N HIS A 181 42.78 2.51 -18.08
CA HIS A 181 41.38 2.66 -18.52
C HIS A 181 40.67 3.80 -17.79
N LEU A 182 40.77 3.86 -16.46
CA LEU A 182 40.17 4.92 -15.66
C LEU A 182 40.72 6.30 -16.04
N SER A 183 42.04 6.41 -16.22
CA SER A 183 42.69 7.65 -16.65
C SER A 183 42.21 8.09 -18.05
N LYS A 184 42.03 7.15 -18.98
CA LYS A 184 41.48 7.40 -20.32
C LYS A 184 40.04 7.88 -20.22
N ARG A 185 39.19 7.21 -19.44
CA ARG A 185 37.78 7.59 -19.25
C ARG A 185 37.64 8.96 -18.59
N LEU A 186 38.47 9.27 -17.59
CA LEU A 186 38.43 10.58 -16.93
C LEU A 186 38.77 11.73 -17.90
N ARG A 187 39.74 11.52 -18.80
CA ARG A 187 40.07 12.48 -19.87
C ARG A 187 38.97 12.61 -20.94
N GLN A 188 38.14 11.59 -21.11
CA GLN A 188 37.03 11.59 -22.07
C GLN A 188 35.74 12.16 -21.47
N GLY A 189 35.54 12.02 -20.15
CA GLY A 189 34.34 12.45 -19.43
C GLY A 189 34.17 13.96 -19.26
N GLU A 190 35.15 14.78 -19.64
CA GLU A 190 34.96 16.24 -19.75
C GLU A 190 34.17 16.66 -21.00
N GLY A 191 34.03 15.77 -22.00
CA GLY A 191 33.15 15.96 -23.16
C GLY A 191 31.82 15.24 -22.93
N GLY A 192 30.93 15.81 -22.13
CA GLY A 192 29.60 15.25 -21.88
C GLY A 192 28.75 15.18 -23.15
N GLU A 193 28.58 13.98 -23.70
CA GLU A 193 27.47 13.66 -24.59
C GLU A 193 26.31 13.14 -23.71
N PRO A 194 25.17 13.85 -23.66
CA PRO A 194 24.00 13.39 -22.94
C PRO A 194 23.23 12.40 -23.80
N LEU A 195 23.00 11.19 -23.27
CA LEU A 195 21.95 10.28 -23.75
C LEU A 195 20.70 10.42 -22.86
#